data_AF-A0A7W7RH53-F1
#
_entry.id   AF-A0A7W7RH53-F1
#
_cell.length_a   1.000
_cell.length_b   1.000
_cell.length_c   1.000
_cell.angle_alpha   90.00
_cell.angle_beta   90.00
_cell.angle_gamma   90.00
#
_symmetry.space_group_name_H-M   'P 1'
#
loop_
_entity.id
_entity.type
_entity.pdbx_description
1 polymer ?
#
loop_
_entity_poly.entity_id
_entity_poly.type
_entity_poly.pdbx_seq_one_letter_code
_entity_poly.pdbx_strand_id
1 'polypeptide(L)' 'MIRPGQEYEACDPRESIRLRIKSYTRGDARAVVTDTSGKRTRQILVSHLHETSTRKDGTPRRSGYRLVKDTPHPTRMEPQ' A
#
# COMPACT_ATOMS: atom_id res chain seq x y z
N MET A 1 1.62 -5.88 8.22
CA MET A 1 3.05 -5.76 7.84
C MET A 1 3.16 -5.35 6.37
N ILE A 2 3.98 -4.35 6.02
CA ILE A 2 4.10 -3.88 4.62
C ILE A 2 5.05 -4.76 3.83
N ARG A 3 4.62 -5.17 2.62
CA ARG A 3 5.39 -6.05 1.72
C ARG A 3 5.19 -5.66 0.25
N PRO A 4 6.18 -5.91 -0.62
CA PRO A 4 6.02 -5.76 -2.07
C PRO A 4 4.84 -6.57 -2.60
N GLY A 5 4.10 -6.01 -3.56
CA GLY A 5 2.95 -6.65 -4.18
C GLY A 5 1.60 -6.25 -3.58
N GLN A 6 1.58 -5.77 -2.33
CA GLN A 6 0.36 -5.29 -1.67
C GLN A 6 -0.26 -4.10 -2.41
N GLU A 7 -1.59 -4.08 -2.48
CA GLU A 7 -2.37 -3.01 -3.08
C GLU A 7 -3.13 -2.23 -2.01
N TYR A 8 -3.03 -0.92 -2.11
CA TYR A 8 -3.63 0.05 -1.22
C TYR A 8 -4.52 1.01 -2.01
N GLU A 9 -5.65 1.40 -1.44
CA GLU A 9 -6.57 2.38 -2.01
C GLU A 9 -6.71 3.57 -1.07
N ALA A 10 -6.92 4.76 -1.61
CA ALA A 10 -7.14 5.96 -0.81
C ALA A 10 -8.32 5.75 0.14
N CYS A 11 -8.16 6.23 1.38
CA CYS A 11 -9.23 6.22 2.37
C CYS A 11 -10.24 7.35 2.12
N ASP A 12 -9.81 8.46 1.50
CA ASP A 12 -10.70 9.56 1.16
C ASP A 12 -11.63 9.14 0.00
N PRO A 13 -12.97 9.19 0.17
CA PRO A 13 -13.91 8.78 -0.87
C PRO A 13 -13.92 9.71 -2.09
N ARG A 14 -13.29 10.89 -2.01
CA ARG A 14 -13.11 11.81 -3.14
C ARG A 14 -11.88 11.44 -3.98
N GLU A 15 -10.99 10.62 -3.45
CA GLU A 15 -9.81 10.12 -4.14
C GLU A 15 -9.99 8.67 -4.57
N SER A 16 -9.91 8.40 -5.88
CA SER A 16 -9.94 7.03 -6.42
C SER A 16 -8.54 6.45 -6.67
N ILE A 17 -7.55 6.92 -5.89
CA ILE A 17 -6.14 6.57 -6.12
C ILE A 17 -5.87 5.17 -5.57
N ARG A 18 -5.31 4.32 -6.45
CA ARG A 18 -4.82 2.98 -6.09
C ARG A 18 -3.32 2.91 -6.27
N LEU A 19 -2.67 2.25 -5.32
CA LEU A 19 -1.23 2.13 -5.22
C LEU A 19 -0.84 0.68 -4.98
N ARG A 20 0.30 0.30 -5.54
CA ARG A 20 0.90 -1.00 -5.28
C ARG A 20 2.29 -0.81 -4.69
N ILE A 21 2.61 -1.53 -3.62
CA ILE A 21 3.97 -1.52 -3.05
C ILE A 21 4.91 -2.16 -4.06
N LYS A 22 5.85 -1.36 -4.58
CA LYS A 22 6.91 -1.82 -5.47
C LYS A 22 8.05 -2.42 -4.66
N SER A 23 8.50 -1.71 -3.63
CA SER A 23 9.51 -2.17 -2.69
C SER A 23 9.38 -1.46 -1.34
N TYR A 24 9.80 -2.13 -0.28
CA TYR A 24 9.83 -1.56 1.06
C TYR A 24 10.99 -2.16 1.86
N THR A 25 11.83 -1.30 2.41
CA THR A 25 12.90 -1.70 3.33
C THR A 25 12.33 -1.69 4.75
N ARG A 26 12.36 -2.85 5.42
CA ARG A 26 11.82 -2.96 6.78
C ARG A 26 12.57 -2.00 7.73
N GLY A 27 11.82 -1.14 8.40
CA GLY A 27 12.37 -0.13 9.31
C GLY A 27 12.50 1.25 8.67
N ASP A 28 12.32 1.36 7.36
CA ASP A 28 12.26 2.65 6.68
C ASP A 28 10.92 3.36 6.97
N ALA A 29 10.96 4.70 7.04
CA ALA A 29 9.75 5.50 7.20
C ALA A 29 8.94 5.60 5.90
N ARG A 30 9.52 5.22 4.75
CA ARG A 30 8.92 5.35 3.43
C ARG A 30 8.88 4.02 2.67
N ALA A 31 7.77 3.79 1.98
CA ALA A 31 7.62 2.70 1.03
C ALA A 31 7.61 3.25 -0.40
N VAL A 32 8.23 2.51 -1.32
CA VAL A 32 8.19 2.82 -2.75
C VAL A 32 6.94 2.18 -3.33
N VAL A 33 6.07 3.02 -3.90
CA VAL A 33 4.80 2.60 -4.47
C VAL A 33 4.70 3.01 -5.92
N THR A 34 3.88 2.28 -6.67
CA THR A 34 3.55 2.60 -8.06
C THR A 34 2.05 2.69 -8.23
N ASP A 35 1.59 3.43 -9.23
CA ASP A 35 0.18 3.46 -9.62
C ASP A 35 -0.25 2.13 -10.27
N THR A 36 -1.55 1.94 -10.49
CA THR A 36 -2.08 0.73 -11.14
C THR A 36 -1.56 0.48 -12.54
N SER A 37 -1.12 1.52 -13.25
CA SER A 37 -0.50 1.43 -14.58
C SER A 37 1.00 1.10 -14.50
N GLY A 38 1.60 1.16 -13.31
CA GLY A 38 3.03 0.89 -13.10
C GLY A 38 3.98 1.99 -13.60
N LYS A 39 3.46 3.10 -14.13
CA LYS A 39 4.25 4.13 -14.84
C LYS A 39 4.79 5.20 -13.91
N ARG A 40 4.09 5.49 -12.81
CA ARG A 40 4.44 6.53 -11.84
C ARG A 40 4.82 5.90 -10.53
N THR A 41 6.12 5.87 -10.26
CA THR A 41 6.66 5.47 -8.97
C THR A 41 6.77 6.70 -8.06
N ARG A 42 6.36 6.57 -6.80
CA ARG A 42 6.52 7.59 -5.76
C ARG A 42 6.85 6.97 -4.41
N GLN A 43 7.42 7.75 -3.51
CA GLN A 43 7.61 7.33 -2.12
C GLN A 43 6.47 7.89 -1.26
N ILE A 44 5.92 7.06 -0.39
CA ILE A 44 4.91 7.49 0.59
C ILE A 44 5.31 7.06 2.00
N LEU A 45 4.85 7.80 2.99
CA LEU A 45 5.07 7.45 4.39
C LEU A 45 4.36 6.14 4.74
N VAL A 46 5.07 5.25 5.42
CA VAL A 46 4.53 4.02 5.99
C VAL A 46 3.38 4.33 6.95
N SER A 47 3.45 5.44 7.68
CA SER A 47 2.38 5.90 8.58
C SER A 47 1.07 6.24 7.87
N HIS A 48 1.09 6.46 6.55
CA HIS A 48 -0.12 6.67 5.74
C HIS A 48 -0.69 5.34 5.21
N LEU A 49 0.03 4.22 5.35
CA LEU A 49 -0.44 2.90 4.97
C LEU A 49 -1.13 2.25 6.17
N HIS A 50 -2.40 1.93 5.99
CA HIS A 50 -3.25 1.40 7.05
C HIS A 50 -3.78 0.02 6.67
N GLU A 51 -3.95 -0.84 7.66
CA GLU A 51 -4.53 -2.18 7.46
C GLU A 51 -6.04 -2.12 7.23
N THR A 52 -6.72 -1.09 7.76
CA THR A 52 -8.17 -0.90 7.63
C THR A 52 -8.54 0.53 7.23
N SER A 53 -9.74 0.70 6.67
CA SER A 53 -10.37 2.00 6.39
C SER A 53 -10.74 2.78 7.65
N THR A 54 -10.75 2.13 8.81
CA THR A 54 -11.25 2.69 10.07
C THR A 54 -10.12 2.98 11.04
N ARG A 55 -10.34 3.96 11.91
CA ARG A 55 -9.51 4.23 13.07
C ARG A 55 -9.90 3.28 14.21
N LYS A 56 -9.08 3.25 15.27
CA LYS A 56 -9.33 2.41 16.46
C LYS A 56 -10.63 2.76 17.18
N ASP A 57 -11.08 4.00 17.04
CA ASP A 57 -12.35 4.52 17.58
C ASP A 57 -13.56 4.20 16.67
N GLY A 58 -13.37 3.44 15.58
CA GLY A 58 -14.42 3.09 14.63
C GLY A 58 -14.70 4.16 13.57
N THR A 59 -14.06 5.33 13.63
CA THR A 59 -14.32 6.40 12.65
C THR A 59 -13.62 6.12 11.31
N PRO A 60 -14.24 6.47 10.17
CA PRO A 60 -13.62 6.29 8.85
C PRO A 60 -12.41 7.23 8.69
N ARG A 61 -11.33 6.70 8.14
CA ARG A 61 -10.16 7.49 7.75
C ARG A 61 -10.51 8.30 6.51
N ARG A 62 -10.20 9.59 6.53
CA ARG A 62 -10.29 10.48 5.34
C ARG A 62 -8.92 10.79 4.75
N SER A 63 -7.88 10.08 5.18
CA SER A 63 -6.51 10.34 4.79
C SER A 63 -5.72 9.04 4.78
N GLY A 64 -4.67 9.01 3.96
CA GLY A 64 -3.83 7.82 3.78
C GLY A 64 -4.51 6.78 2.88
N TYR A 65 -3.97 5.56 2.93
CA TYR A 65 -4.35 4.46 2.07
C TYR A 65 -4.60 3.20 2.90
N ARG A 66 -5.69 2.49 2.60
CA ARG A 66 -6.04 1.22 3.25
C ARG A 66 -5.60 0.05 2.40
N LEU A 67 -5.15 -1.02 3.05
CA LEU A 67 -4.87 -2.29 2.40
C LEU A 67 -6.18 -2.84 1.82
N VAL A 68 -6.18 -3.10 0.52
CA VAL A 68 -7.32 -3.72 -0.18
C VAL A 68 -6.98 -5.15 -0.58
N LYS A 69 -5.73 -5.37 -0.99
CA LYS A 69 -5.29 -6.69 -1.45
C LYS A 69 -3.88 -6.97 -0.98
N ASP A 70 -3.75 -7.99 -0.14
CA ASP A 70 -2.46 -8.62 0.12
C ASP A 70 -2.21 -9.64 -0.99
N THR A 71 -1.82 -9.16 -2.18
CA THR A 71 -1.30 -10.07 -3.20
C THR A 71 0.17 -10.27 -2.88
N PRO A 72 0.59 -11.44 -2.36
CA PRO A 72 2.01 -11.73 -2.29
C PRO A 72 2.55 -11.61 -3.71
N HIS A 73 3.55 -10.77 -3.92
CA HIS A 73 4.34 -10.88 -5.14
C HIS A 73 4.81 -12.34 -5.19
N PRO A 74 4.56 -13.10 -6.28
CA PRO A 74 5.10 -14.44 -6.39
C PRO A 74 6.61 -14.27 -6.42
N THR A 75 7.24 -14.38 -5.25
CA THR A 75 8.68 -14.55 -5.14
C THR A 75 8.96 -15.77 -5.97
N ARG A 76 9.53 -15.54 -7.16
CA ARG A 76 10.19 -16.49 -8.04
C ARG A 76 10.23 -17.87 -7.40
N MET A 77 9.31 -18.76 -7.79
CA MET A 77 9.55 -20.18 -7.61
C MET A 77 10.83 -20.44 -8.41
N GLU A 78 11.93 -20.67 -7.69
CA GLU A 78 13.13 -21.24 -8.29
C GLU A 78 12.75 -22.57 -8.94
N PRO A 79 13.13 -22.84 -10.19
CA PRO A 79 13.07 -24.20 -10.71
C PRO A 79 14.08 -25.05 -9.93
N GLN A 80 13.62 -26.15 -9.32
CA GLN A 80 14.49 -27.25 -8.91
C GLN A 80 14.91 -28.07 -10.15
#